data_AF-A0A2V9TXM9-F1
#
_entry.id   AF-A0A2V9TXM9-F1
#
_cell.length_a   1.000
_cell.length_b   1.000
_cell.length_c   1.000
_cell.angle_alpha   90.00
_cell.angle_beta   90.00
_cell.angle_gamma   90.00
#
_symmetry.space_group_name_H-M   'P 1'
#
loop_
_entity.id
_entity.type
_entity.pdbx_description
1 polymer ?
#
loop_
_entity_poly.entity_id
_entity_poly.type
_entity_poly.pdbx_seq_one_letter_code
_entity_poly.pdbx_strand_id
1 'polypeptide(L)' 'MNTHHPAEQVIEHFRKNNVLIGRRFPAMDSYIRVSFGTPDEMAAFWRVWDMLPFAKAMQH' A
#
# COMPACT_ATOMS: atom_id res chain seq x y z
N MET A 1 4.12 -5.02 -5.10
CA MET A 1 5.04 -4.03 -4.52
C MET A 1 5.54 -4.59 -3.19
N ASN A 2 6.86 -4.59 -2.96
CA ASN A 2 7.44 -4.95 -1.66
C ASN A 2 7.26 -3.77 -0.70
N THR A 3 6.72 -4.03 0.48
CA THR A 3 6.46 -3.01 1.52
C THR A 3 7.51 -3.00 2.62
N HIS A 4 8.46 -3.96 2.65
CA HIS A 4 9.44 -4.20 3.72
C HIS A 4 8.86 -4.33 5.14
N HIS A 5 7.54 -4.37 5.24
CA HIS A 5 6.71 -4.40 6.43
C HIS A 5 5.52 -5.33 6.19
N PRO A 6 4.84 -5.84 7.24
CA PRO A 6 3.70 -6.74 7.07
C PRO A 6 2.62 -6.16 6.16
N ALA A 7 2.27 -6.90 5.10
CA ALA A 7 1.30 -6.48 4.09
C ALA A 7 -0.07 -6.17 4.71
N GLU A 8 -0.46 -6.87 5.78
CA GLU A 8 -1.73 -6.61 6.48
C GLU A 8 -1.81 -5.20 7.07
N GLN A 9 -0.72 -4.69 7.66
CA GLN A 9 -0.69 -3.35 8.22
C GLN A 9 -0.88 -2.29 7.13
N VAL A 10 -0.25 -2.52 5.96
CA VAL A 10 -0.41 -1.65 4.80
C VAL A 10 -1.83 -1.73 4.25
N ILE A 11 -2.38 -2.93 4.07
CA ILE A 11 -3.77 -3.14 3.61
C ILE A 11 -4.78 -2.44 4.54
N GLU A 12 -4.60 -2.56 5.85
CA GLU A 12 -5.48 -1.92 6.83
C GLU A 12 -5.36 -0.39 6.80
N HIS A 13 -4.14 0.15 6.69
CA HIS A 13 -3.90 1.59 6.54
C HIS A 13 -4.58 2.15 5.30
N PHE A 14 -4.45 1.47 4.16
CA PHE A 14 -5.12 1.85 2.92
C PHE A 14 -6.65 1.82 3.08
N ARG A 15 -7.19 0.76 3.69
CA ARG A 15 -8.62 0.64 3.97
C ARG A 15 -9.14 1.79 4.85
N LYS A 16 -8.39 2.19 5.88
CA LYS A 16 -8.73 3.33 6.77
C LYS A 16 -8.76 4.67 6.04
N ASN A 17 -8.02 4.80 4.94
CA ASN A 17 -7.96 6.00 4.11
C ASN A 17 -8.86 5.93 2.86
N ASN A 18 -9.84 5.02 2.84
CA ASN A 18 -10.78 4.81 1.74
C ASN A 18 -10.13 4.42 0.40
N VAL A 19 -8.97 3.78 0.44
CA VAL A 19 -8.34 3.19 -0.76
C VAL A 19 -8.27 1.68 -0.58
N LEU A 20 -8.85 0.93 -1.53
CA LEU A 20 -8.81 -0.52 -1.49
C LEU A 20 -7.61 -1.03 -2.31
N ILE A 21 -6.74 -1.83 -1.68
CA ILE A 21 -5.68 -2.57 -2.37
C ILE A 21 -5.97 -4.07 -2.32
N GLY A 22 -5.21 -4.86 -3.09
CA GLY A 22 -5.40 -6.30 -3.16
C GLY A 22 -5.27 -6.98 -1.80
N ARG A 23 -6.00 -8.10 -1.63
CA ARG A 23 -5.93 -8.96 -0.44
C ARG A 23 -4.51 -9.46 -0.17
N ARG A 24 -4.25 -9.89 1.07
CA ARG A 24 -3.01 -10.56 1.47
C ARG A 24 -2.75 -11.79 0.59
N PHE A 25 -1.49 -11.98 0.22
CA PHE A 25 -0.98 -13.20 -0.41
C PHE A 25 -0.13 -13.96 0.62
N PRO A 26 -0.59 -15.12 1.16
CA PRO A 26 0.07 -15.79 2.29
C PRO A 26 1.52 -16.21 2.04
N ALA A 27 1.89 -16.49 0.79
CA ALA A 27 3.27 -16.82 0.43
C ALA A 27 4.21 -15.59 0.35
N MET A 28 3.66 -14.38 0.46
CA MET A 28 4.37 -13.11 0.25
C MET A 28 3.90 -12.06 1.27
N ASP A 29 4.20 -12.29 2.54
CA ASP A 29 3.70 -11.47 3.66
C ASP A 29 4.25 -10.05 3.71
N SER A 30 5.29 -9.72 2.96
CA SER A 30 5.82 -8.36 2.78
C SER A 30 5.45 -7.73 1.43
N TYR A 31 4.54 -8.34 0.66
CA TYR A 31 4.16 -7.83 -0.65
C TYR A 31 2.67 -7.54 -0.72
N ILE A 32 2.35 -6.41 -1.34
CA ILE A 32 0.98 -6.03 -1.70
C ILE A 32 0.79 -6.09 -3.22
N ARG A 33 -0.44 -6.41 -3.64
CA ARG A 33 -0.87 -6.27 -5.02
C ARG A 33 -1.62 -4.96 -5.19
N VAL A 34 -1.13 -4.11 -6.09
CA VAL A 34 -1.77 -2.85 -6.48
C VAL A 34 -2.29 -3.04 -7.90
N SER A 35 -3.57 -2.76 -8.11
CA SER A 35 -4.15 -2.66 -9.45
C SER A 35 -4.02 -1.22 -9.92
N PHE A 36 -3.66 -1.00 -11.18
CA PHE A 36 -3.62 0.33 -11.76
C PHE A 36 -5.03 0.75 -12.21
N GLY A 37 -5.55 1.80 -11.58
CA GLY A 37 -6.81 2.43 -11.94
C GLY A 37 -6.61 3.65 -12.83
N THR A 38 -7.53 4.60 -12.72
CA THR A 38 -7.45 5.94 -13.30
C THR A 38 -6.33 6.77 -12.67
N PRO A 39 -5.88 7.86 -13.33
CA PRO A 39 -4.86 8.75 -12.77
C PRO A 39 -5.23 9.33 -11.40
N ASP A 40 -6.50 9.68 -11.18
CA ASP A 40 -6.98 10.23 -9.90
C ASP A 40 -6.95 9.19 -8.77
N GLU A 41 -7.32 7.95 -9.07
CA GLU A 41 -7.21 6.82 -8.12
C GLU A 41 -5.74 6.54 -7.76
N MET A 42 -4.85 6.63 -8.74
CA MET A 42 -3.42 6.46 -8.51
C MET A 42 -2.82 7.61 -7.69
N ALA A 43 -3.29 8.85 -7.90
CA ALA A 43 -2.89 9.98 -7.07
C ALA A 43 -3.36 9.80 -5.61
N ALA A 44 -4.58 9.30 -5.40
CA ALA A 44 -5.06 8.96 -4.06
C ALA A 44 -4.23 7.84 -3.42
N PHE A 45 -3.84 6.82 -4.19
CA PHE A 45 -2.95 5.75 -3.72
C PHE A 45 -1.62 6.32 -3.21
N TRP A 46 -0.93 7.14 -4.00
CA TRP A 46 0.37 7.72 -3.60
C TRP A 46 0.25 8.65 -2.41
N ARG A 47 -0.82 9.46 -2.33
CA ARG A 47 -1.08 10.30 -1.15
C ARG A 47 -1.20 9.48 0.13
N VAL A 48 -1.90 8.34 0.09
CA VAL A 48 -2.05 7.44 1.25
C VAL A 48 -0.75 6.69 1.55
N TRP A 49 0.00 6.34 0.51
CA TRP A 49 1.33 5.73 0.63
C TRP A 49 2.27 6.66 1.42
N ASP A 50 2.32 7.94 1.08
CA ASP A 50 3.19 8.93 1.75
C ASP A 50 2.84 9.18 3.23
N MET A 51 1.62 8.83 3.64
CA MET A 51 1.18 8.90 5.03
C MET A 51 1.67 7.72 5.89
N LEU A 52 2.21 6.66 5.28
CA LEU A 52 2.78 5.55 6.05
C LEU A 52 4.02 6.03 6.82
N PRO A 53 4.16 5.69 8.11
CA PRO A 53 5.27 6.17 8.93
C PRO A 53 6.64 5.69 8.42
N PHE A 54 6.66 4.60 7.64
CA PHE A 54 7.85 4.01 7.05
C PHE A 54 7.99 4.25 5.54
N ALA A 55 7.07 4.96 4.88
CA ALA A 55 7.20 5.25 3.44
C ALA A 55 8.45 6.06 3.11
N LYS A 56 8.83 7.01 3.99
CA LYS A 56 10.06 7.80 3.84
C LYS A 56 11.34 6.97 4.03
N ALA A 57 11.29 5.88 4.79
CA ALA A 57 12.44 5.01 5.01
C ALA A 57 12.73 4.07 3.82
N MET A 58 11.80 3.94 2.87
CA MET A 58 11.93 3.10 1.68
C MET A 58 12.46 3.84 0.43
N GLN A 59 12.83 5.12 0.56
CA GLN A 59 13.39 5.94 -0.54
C GLN A 59 14.93 5.89 -0.64
N HIS A 60 15.61 5.06 0.17
CA HIS A 60 17.06 4.92 0.19
C HIS A 60 17.50 3.50 -0.15
#